data_AF-A0A1M5QYW2-F1
#
_entry.id   AF-A0A1M5QYW2-F1
#
_cell.length_a   1.000
_cell.length_b   1.000
_cell.length_c   1.000
_cell.angle_alpha   90.00
_cell.angle_beta   90.00
_cell.angle_gamma   90.00
#
_symmetry.space_group_name_H-M   'P 1'
#
loop_
_entity.id
_entity.type
_entity.pdbx_description
1 polymer ?
#
loop_
_entity_poly.entity_id
_entity_poly.type
_entity_poly.pdbx_seq_one_letter_code
_entity_poly.pdbx_strand_id
1 'polypeptide(L)'
;MKRILLLFCFFGSFFYVRSQSYFGFRDDNYAGIQSVLFNPSAIVDSKYRADVTIGSVSATAQNDLYGVNFAQIFDGGYDLDTDAKKNFKSNNRGNFNIDILGPSFMMNINPQNSIGLFTRVRSITNAVDVNGQLIDEVNKDIDASNSFLFNGGNPNGVTNSWAEIGASYGTVLLDHDVHFLKGGITIKYLMAGVNGYINGSDLSVAFIKNDANPSLSTYNSTGTLRTSASYDYQNGKDPEFDMTSAGVGVDLGFTYEYRTNCHTCIGNRYKLKAAVAVTDIGKLNYKNAIENTYNLTGSVTQDDIDNADDIFEFFDANYTKIATRKSVKANLPTALHTNFDWNIDNKFYLNLSTDFSLTDAKKINGTAIANSVSFTPRYETRQFSFYIPLTWMQYSGTQIGTGFRAGPLFIGSGSLISNLFSNNSKGANVYVGLKLPIYQNYN
;
A
#
# COMPACT_ATOMS: atom_id res chain seq x y z
N MET A 1 14.31 -12.18 22.22
CA MET A 1 14.87 -11.95 20.86
C MET A 1 14.31 -12.90 19.80
N LYS A 2 14.64 -14.20 19.76
CA LYS A 2 14.17 -15.14 18.69
C LYS A 2 12.66 -15.12 18.40
N ARG A 3 11.79 -15.02 19.41
CA ARG A 3 10.31 -15.02 19.24
C ARG A 3 9.80 -13.82 18.44
N ILE A 4 10.27 -12.63 18.81
CA ILE A 4 10.11 -11.40 18.02
C ILE A 4 10.76 -11.61 16.65
N LEU A 5 11.97 -12.17 16.60
CA LEU A 5 12.69 -12.41 15.34
C LEU A 5 11.96 -13.37 14.39
N LEU A 6 11.18 -14.36 14.82
CA LEU A 6 10.45 -15.26 13.91
C LEU A 6 9.21 -14.56 13.34
N LEU A 7 8.44 -13.87 14.20
CA LEU A 7 7.28 -13.08 13.76
C LEU A 7 7.72 -11.90 12.86
N PHE A 8 8.79 -11.21 13.24
CA PHE A 8 9.38 -10.11 12.47
C PHE A 8 10.31 -10.56 11.33
N CYS A 9 10.88 -11.77 11.27
CA CYS A 9 11.55 -12.25 10.05
C CYS A 9 10.51 -12.57 8.98
N PHE A 10 9.37 -13.16 9.36
CA PHE A 10 8.25 -13.33 8.43
C PHE A 10 7.76 -11.99 7.84
N PHE A 11 7.75 -10.91 8.64
CA PHE A 11 7.42 -9.57 8.17
C PHE A 11 8.62 -8.72 7.67
N GLY A 12 9.86 -9.16 7.88
CA GLY A 12 11.01 -8.25 7.98
C GLY A 12 12.32 -8.73 7.37
N SER A 13 12.41 -10.01 6.96
CA SER A 13 13.23 -10.38 5.80
C SER A 13 12.79 -9.62 4.53
N PHE A 14 11.66 -8.92 4.58
CA PHE A 14 11.10 -8.06 3.54
C PHE A 14 11.21 -6.55 3.84
N PHE A 15 11.94 -6.11 4.88
CA PHE A 15 12.07 -4.69 5.23
C PHE A 15 12.96 -3.88 4.28
N TYR A 16 12.41 -3.57 3.12
CA TYR A 16 12.58 -2.25 2.51
C TYR A 16 11.31 -1.44 2.76
N VAL A 17 11.42 -0.14 3.01
CA VAL A 17 10.27 0.73 3.32
C VAL A 17 9.36 0.86 2.09
N ARG A 18 8.11 0.38 2.17
CA ARG A 18 7.29 -0.01 1.01
C ARG A 18 5.80 0.27 1.20
N SER A 19 5.27 1.37 0.68
CA SER A 19 4.37 2.20 1.50
C SER A 19 3.51 3.11 0.50
N GLN A 20 2.18 3.38 0.64
CA GLN A 20 1.24 3.99 -0.39
C GLN A 20 1.70 5.30 -1.12
N SER A 21 1.02 5.69 -2.21
CA SER A 21 1.62 6.54 -3.26
C SER A 21 1.23 8.03 -3.36
N TYR A 22 2.25 8.90 -3.42
CA TYR A 22 2.25 10.27 -3.99
C TYR A 22 1.19 11.28 -3.48
N PHE A 23 0.86 11.27 -2.18
CA PHE A 23 -0.10 12.23 -1.59
C PHE A 23 0.25 13.70 -1.90
N GLY A 24 -0.75 14.45 -2.36
CA GLY A 24 -0.61 15.85 -2.80
C GLY A 24 -0.07 15.99 -4.22
N PHE A 25 1.02 15.28 -4.56
CA PHE A 25 1.64 15.40 -5.89
C PHE A 25 0.82 14.79 -7.02
N ARG A 26 0.21 13.62 -6.83
CA ARG A 26 -0.61 12.94 -7.86
C ARG A 26 -1.76 13.81 -8.41
N ASP A 27 -2.18 14.80 -7.63
CA ASP A 27 -3.32 15.66 -7.90
C ASP A 27 -2.91 16.97 -8.64
N ASP A 28 -1.60 17.27 -8.78
CA ASP A 28 -1.00 18.41 -9.53
C ASP A 28 -1.32 18.30 -11.04
N ASN A 29 -1.66 19.40 -11.71
CA ASN A 29 -1.98 19.37 -13.15
C ASN A 29 -0.75 19.07 -14.04
N TYR A 30 0.43 19.13 -13.46
CA TYR A 30 1.72 18.74 -14.02
C TYR A 30 2.25 17.43 -13.36
N ALA A 31 1.41 16.65 -12.68
CA ALA A 31 1.76 15.30 -12.21
C ALA A 31 2.16 14.38 -13.38
N GLY A 32 1.50 14.54 -14.54
CA GLY A 32 1.79 13.79 -15.76
C GLY A 32 1.44 12.32 -15.65
N ILE A 33 2.34 11.41 -16.04
CA ILE A 33 2.07 9.96 -15.98
C ILE A 33 1.64 9.46 -14.59
N GLN A 34 2.06 10.17 -13.52
CA GLN A 34 1.73 9.84 -12.14
C GLN A 34 0.24 9.96 -11.80
N SER A 35 -0.48 10.90 -12.43
CA SER A 35 -1.93 11.00 -12.25
C SER A 35 -2.68 9.90 -13.00
N VAL A 36 -2.12 9.40 -14.11
CA VAL A 36 -2.68 8.30 -14.91
C VAL A 36 -2.77 7.00 -14.09
N LEU A 37 -1.84 6.79 -13.14
CA LEU A 37 -1.85 5.63 -12.23
C LEU A 37 -3.07 5.56 -11.29
N PHE A 38 -3.75 6.70 -11.08
CA PHE A 38 -4.93 6.82 -10.21
C PHE A 38 -6.20 7.11 -11.01
N ASN A 39 -6.10 7.83 -12.13
CA ASN A 39 -7.20 8.04 -13.07
C ASN A 39 -6.68 8.09 -14.51
N PRO A 40 -6.94 7.06 -15.35
CA PRO A 40 -6.40 7.01 -16.69
C PRO A 40 -6.90 8.13 -17.63
N SER A 41 -8.01 8.80 -17.32
CA SER A 41 -8.47 9.96 -18.09
C SER A 41 -7.57 11.20 -17.93
N ALA A 42 -6.69 11.24 -16.93
CA ALA A 42 -5.75 12.34 -16.73
C ALA A 42 -4.65 12.42 -17.81
N ILE A 43 -4.51 11.40 -18.66
CA ILE A 43 -3.51 11.36 -19.74
C ILE A 43 -3.82 12.34 -20.88
N VAL A 44 -5.10 12.66 -21.11
CA VAL A 44 -5.55 13.57 -22.18
C VAL A 44 -5.84 14.97 -21.63
N ASP A 45 -5.60 15.99 -22.47
CA ASP A 45 -5.48 17.40 -22.06
C ASP A 45 -4.39 17.64 -20.99
N SER A 46 -3.35 16.81 -20.99
CA SER A 46 -2.15 17.01 -20.16
C SER A 46 -1.47 18.34 -20.50
N LYS A 47 -0.86 19.00 -19.50
CA LYS A 47 0.02 20.18 -19.72
C LYS A 47 1.35 19.85 -20.39
N TYR A 48 1.63 18.57 -20.57
CA TYR A 48 2.75 18.08 -21.35
C TYR A 48 2.30 17.71 -22.77
N ARG A 49 3.17 17.96 -23.75
CA ARG A 49 3.10 17.34 -25.07
C ARG A 49 3.59 15.89 -24.98
N ALA A 50 4.64 15.68 -24.18
CA ALA A 50 5.13 14.39 -23.77
C ALA A 50 5.77 14.46 -22.37
N ASP A 51 5.70 13.38 -21.60
CA ASP A 51 6.33 13.26 -20.28
C ASP A 51 7.06 11.92 -20.21
N VAL A 52 8.35 11.94 -19.88
CA VAL A 52 9.19 10.74 -19.72
C VAL A 52 9.59 10.66 -18.25
N THR A 53 9.04 9.74 -17.46
CA THR A 53 9.55 9.51 -16.11
C THR A 53 10.69 8.49 -16.17
N ILE A 54 11.84 8.87 -15.60
CA ILE A 54 13.02 8.00 -15.50
C ILE A 54 12.77 6.96 -14.40
N GLY A 55 12.28 7.43 -13.25
CA GLY A 55 11.75 6.60 -12.19
C GLY A 55 11.27 7.42 -11.00
N SER A 56 10.46 6.79 -10.15
CA SER A 56 10.03 7.32 -8.86
C SER A 56 9.73 6.20 -7.88
N VAL A 57 9.75 6.54 -6.60
CA VAL A 57 9.35 5.64 -5.51
C VAL A 57 8.43 6.40 -4.54
N SER A 58 7.41 5.71 -4.03
CA SER A 58 6.59 6.21 -2.93
C SER A 58 6.38 5.19 -1.82
N ALA A 59 6.16 5.74 -0.63
CA ALA A 59 6.21 5.07 0.65
C ALA A 59 5.30 5.65 1.78
N THR A 60 3.95 5.47 1.81
CA THR A 60 2.99 5.43 2.99
C THR A 60 2.79 4.11 3.81
N ALA A 61 3.20 4.09 5.08
CA ALA A 61 3.05 2.99 6.02
C ALA A 61 2.13 3.45 7.15
N GLN A 62 1.30 2.56 7.70
CA GLN A 62 0.38 2.91 8.77
C GLN A 62 -0.05 1.71 9.60
N ASN A 63 -0.26 1.92 10.89
CA ASN A 63 -0.75 0.89 11.80
C ASN A 63 -1.41 1.53 13.03
N ASP A 64 -2.26 0.81 13.75
CA ASP A 64 -2.89 1.34 14.96
C ASP A 64 -2.33 0.77 16.29
N LEU A 65 -1.36 -0.16 16.21
CA LEU A 65 -0.71 -0.90 17.30
C LEU A 65 0.45 -0.13 17.94
N TYR A 66 1.38 0.40 17.14
CA TYR A 66 2.58 1.12 17.54
C TYR A 66 2.56 2.56 17.00
N GLY A 67 2.76 3.53 17.90
CA GLY A 67 3.11 4.91 17.56
C GLY A 67 4.59 5.16 17.80
N VAL A 68 5.32 5.59 16.77
CA VAL A 68 6.77 5.81 16.82
C VAL A 68 7.14 7.29 16.83
N ASN A 69 8.34 7.60 17.32
CA ASN A 69 8.92 8.94 17.21
C ASN A 69 9.98 8.96 16.10
N PHE A 70 9.62 9.50 14.93
CA PHE A 70 10.52 9.52 13.77
C PHE A 70 11.76 10.40 13.98
N ALA A 71 11.70 11.47 14.77
CA ALA A 71 12.88 12.28 15.06
C ALA A 71 13.96 11.46 15.78
N GLN A 72 13.58 10.76 16.85
CA GLN A 72 14.49 9.89 17.62
C GLN A 72 15.02 8.70 16.79
N ILE A 73 14.24 8.19 15.84
CA ILE A 73 14.71 7.16 14.88
C ILE A 73 15.85 7.70 14.02
N PHE A 74 15.74 8.92 13.50
CA PHE A 74 16.80 9.53 12.68
C PHE A 74 18.04 9.91 13.49
N ASP A 75 17.89 10.22 14.79
CA ASP A 75 19.00 10.45 15.72
C ASP A 75 19.72 9.16 16.14
N GLY A 76 19.25 7.98 15.69
CA GLY A 76 19.95 6.70 15.80
C GLY A 76 19.87 6.00 17.17
N GLY A 77 19.09 6.55 18.11
CA GLY A 77 18.99 6.05 19.49
C GLY A 77 17.64 5.45 19.86
N TYR A 78 16.81 5.06 18.88
CA TYR A 78 15.42 4.62 19.11
C TYR A 78 15.28 3.10 19.06
N ASP A 79 14.76 2.52 20.14
CA ASP A 79 14.39 1.11 20.22
C ASP A 79 12.87 0.95 20.14
N LEU A 80 12.40 0.19 19.14
CA LEU A 80 10.97 -0.05 18.92
C LEU A 80 10.30 -0.82 20.07
N ASP A 81 11.05 -1.63 20.83
CA ASP A 81 10.49 -2.42 21.93
C ASP A 81 10.34 -1.61 23.22
N THR A 82 11.14 -0.57 23.43
CA THR A 82 11.12 0.26 24.66
C THR A 82 10.55 1.67 24.44
N ASP A 83 10.83 2.32 23.31
CA ASP A 83 10.43 3.71 23.04
C ASP A 83 9.12 3.87 22.25
N ALA A 84 8.58 2.79 21.67
CA ALA A 84 7.32 2.85 20.92
C ALA A 84 6.09 2.91 21.83
N LYS A 85 5.16 3.82 21.53
CA LYS A 85 3.87 3.90 22.21
C LYS A 85 2.97 2.77 21.73
N LYS A 86 2.81 1.77 22.59
CA LYS A 86 2.01 0.56 22.32
C LYS A 86 0.53 0.81 22.61
N ASN A 87 -0.34 0.29 21.77
CA ASN A 87 -1.79 0.50 21.78
C ASN A 87 -2.51 -0.82 21.43
N PHE A 88 -2.41 -1.77 22.35
CA PHE A 88 -2.91 -3.12 22.22
C PHE A 88 -4.43 -3.17 22.27
N LYS A 89 -5.04 -3.60 21.17
CA LYS A 89 -6.46 -3.89 21.00
C LYS A 89 -6.62 -5.37 20.65
N SER A 90 -7.83 -5.92 20.80
CA SER A 90 -8.14 -7.26 20.31
C SER A 90 -8.20 -7.38 18.78
N ASN A 91 -8.12 -6.27 18.03
CA ASN A 91 -8.32 -6.24 16.58
C ASN A 91 -7.45 -5.20 15.84
N ASN A 92 -6.19 -5.04 16.25
CA ASN A 92 -5.22 -4.13 15.63
C ASN A 92 -5.04 -4.37 14.12
N ARG A 93 -4.61 -3.31 13.41
CA ARG A 93 -4.51 -3.27 11.95
C ARG A 93 -3.25 -2.54 11.47
N GLY A 94 -2.75 -2.94 10.31
CA GLY A 94 -1.61 -2.35 9.62
C GLY A 94 -1.71 -2.44 8.10
N ASN A 95 -1.11 -1.47 7.40
CA ASN A 95 -0.96 -1.45 5.96
C ASN A 95 0.37 -0.82 5.49
N PHE A 96 0.87 -1.38 4.39
CA PHE A 96 2.14 -1.12 3.71
C PHE A 96 1.85 -1.32 2.20
N ASN A 97 2.44 -0.55 1.28
CA ASN A 97 2.07 -0.51 -0.16
C ASN A 97 3.12 0.17 -1.08
N ILE A 98 4.27 -0.42 -1.44
CA ILE A 98 5.22 0.32 -2.32
C ILE A 98 4.66 0.54 -3.70
N ASP A 99 5.09 1.65 -4.27
CA ASP A 99 4.90 1.99 -5.65
C ASP A 99 6.22 2.53 -6.21
N ILE A 100 6.91 1.69 -7.00
CA ILE A 100 8.05 2.10 -7.81
C ILE A 100 7.55 2.26 -9.24
N LEU A 101 7.56 3.48 -9.77
CA LEU A 101 7.38 3.69 -11.21
C LEU A 101 8.77 3.62 -11.85
N GLY A 102 8.95 2.74 -12.82
CA GLY A 102 10.16 2.66 -13.63
C GLY A 102 10.11 3.63 -14.82
N PRO A 103 10.91 3.36 -15.86
CA PRO A 103 10.80 4.03 -17.15
C PRO A 103 9.35 4.02 -17.64
N SER A 104 8.86 5.21 -17.98
CA SER A 104 7.51 5.40 -18.49
C SER A 104 7.44 6.64 -19.37
N PHE A 105 6.45 6.65 -20.26
CA PHE A 105 6.25 7.66 -21.27
C PHE A 105 4.76 7.91 -21.47
N MET A 106 4.37 9.17 -21.66
CA MET A 106 3.09 9.51 -22.28
C MET A 106 3.25 10.62 -23.30
N MET A 107 2.34 10.68 -24.27
CA MET A 107 2.26 11.75 -25.25
C MET A 107 0.83 11.99 -25.74
N ASN A 108 0.59 13.23 -26.16
CA ASN A 108 -0.61 13.58 -26.88
C ASN A 108 -0.39 13.30 -28.37
N ILE A 109 -1.22 12.44 -28.96
CA ILE A 109 -1.19 12.13 -30.40
C ILE A 109 -1.77 13.32 -31.18
N ASN A 110 -2.91 13.82 -30.70
CA ASN A 110 -3.62 14.98 -31.20
C ASN A 110 -4.39 15.63 -30.03
N PRO A 111 -5.07 16.79 -30.21
CA PRO A 111 -5.76 17.47 -29.09
C PRO A 111 -6.83 16.62 -28.39
N GLN A 112 -7.38 15.60 -29.06
CA GLN A 112 -8.45 14.75 -28.53
C GLN A 112 -7.95 13.41 -27.99
N ASN A 113 -6.71 12.98 -28.26
CA ASN A 113 -6.25 11.61 -28.02
C ASN A 113 -4.83 11.55 -27.46
N SER A 114 -4.62 10.74 -26.44
CA SER A 114 -3.31 10.59 -25.78
C SER A 114 -3.06 9.13 -25.39
N ILE A 115 -1.78 8.74 -25.41
CA ILE A 115 -1.33 7.38 -25.08
C ILE A 115 -0.18 7.44 -24.07
N GLY A 116 -0.02 6.35 -23.32
CA GLY A 116 1.12 6.17 -22.42
C GLY A 116 1.46 4.71 -22.20
N LEU A 117 2.73 4.48 -21.86
CA LEU A 117 3.30 3.19 -21.50
C LEU A 117 4.09 3.37 -20.21
N PHE A 118 3.91 2.46 -19.25
CA PHE A 118 4.65 2.50 -18.00
C PHE A 118 5.09 1.13 -17.53
N THR A 119 6.22 1.09 -16.84
CA THR A 119 6.67 -0.05 -16.04
C THR A 119 6.53 0.32 -14.56
N ARG A 120 6.04 -0.60 -13.73
CA ARG A 120 5.79 -0.33 -12.31
C ARG A 120 6.04 -1.60 -11.48
N VAL A 121 6.50 -1.45 -10.24
CA VAL A 121 6.62 -2.54 -9.26
C VAL A 121 5.89 -2.13 -8.00
N ARG A 122 5.04 -3.02 -7.48
CA ARG A 122 4.20 -2.78 -6.31
C ARG A 122 4.31 -3.91 -5.31
N SER A 123 4.02 -3.60 -4.05
CA SER A 123 4.06 -4.55 -2.94
C SER A 123 3.13 -4.06 -1.84
N ILE A 124 1.97 -4.70 -1.67
CA ILE A 124 0.99 -4.36 -0.63
C ILE A 124 1.01 -5.43 0.45
N THR A 125 1.13 -4.99 1.70
CA THR A 125 0.92 -5.81 2.88
C THR A 125 -0.27 -5.28 3.68
N ASN A 126 -1.15 -6.18 4.11
CA ASN A 126 -2.23 -5.91 5.04
C ASN A 126 -2.10 -6.85 6.24
N ALA A 127 -2.32 -6.32 7.43
CA ALA A 127 -2.57 -7.09 8.63
C ALA A 127 -3.85 -6.56 9.27
N VAL A 128 -4.85 -7.41 9.49
CA VAL A 128 -6.13 -7.01 10.10
C VAL A 128 -6.61 -8.00 11.14
N ASP A 129 -7.36 -7.47 12.11
CA ASP A 129 -7.93 -8.19 13.24
C ASP A 129 -6.87 -9.00 14.03
N VAL A 130 -5.68 -8.42 14.16
CA VAL A 130 -4.58 -8.96 14.95
C VAL A 130 -4.82 -8.65 16.41
N ASN A 131 -4.87 -9.67 17.28
CA ASN A 131 -5.00 -9.44 18.72
C ASN A 131 -3.67 -8.94 19.31
N GLY A 132 -3.56 -7.63 19.48
CA GLY A 132 -2.40 -6.97 20.09
C GLY A 132 -2.22 -7.30 21.57
N GLN A 133 -3.28 -7.65 22.30
CA GLN A 133 -3.16 -8.07 23.71
C GLN A 133 -2.44 -9.42 23.79
N LEU A 134 -2.76 -10.36 22.89
CA LEU A 134 -2.01 -11.61 22.76
C LEU A 134 -0.55 -11.37 22.34
N ILE A 135 -0.27 -10.38 21.48
CA ILE A 135 1.10 -9.99 21.13
C ILE A 135 1.86 -9.46 22.36
N ASP A 136 1.25 -8.61 23.18
CA ASP A 136 1.88 -8.10 24.41
C ASP A 136 2.27 -9.23 25.38
N GLU A 137 1.36 -10.17 25.61
CA GLU A 137 1.57 -11.27 26.56
C GLU A 137 2.56 -12.32 26.06
N VAL A 138 2.64 -12.56 24.74
CA VAL A 138 3.65 -13.46 24.13
C VAL A 138 5.03 -12.80 24.04
N ASN A 139 5.10 -11.46 24.01
CA ASN A 139 6.36 -10.71 23.98
C ASN A 139 7.00 -10.48 25.36
N LYS A 140 6.28 -10.73 26.46
CA LYS A 140 6.86 -10.70 27.81
C LYS A 140 7.86 -11.84 27.99
N ASP A 141 8.94 -11.55 28.73
CA ASP A 141 9.87 -12.60 29.17
C ASP A 141 9.11 -13.66 29.96
N ILE A 142 9.36 -14.93 29.68
CA ILE A 142 8.55 -16.04 30.20
C ILE A 142 8.55 -16.13 31.73
N ASP A 143 9.64 -15.67 32.35
CA ASP A 143 9.78 -15.58 33.80
C ASP A 143 8.83 -14.53 34.40
N ALA A 144 8.54 -13.45 33.66
CA ALA A 144 7.60 -12.39 34.01
C ALA A 144 6.16 -12.67 33.55
N SER A 145 5.96 -13.54 32.57
CA SER A 145 4.62 -13.94 32.10
C SER A 145 3.87 -14.75 33.15
N ASN A 146 2.53 -14.61 33.16
CA ASN A 146 1.60 -15.44 33.91
C ASN A 146 0.79 -16.30 32.94
N SER A 147 0.24 -17.42 33.42
CA SER A 147 -0.71 -18.23 32.64
C SER A 147 -1.91 -17.39 32.19
N PHE A 148 -2.30 -17.52 30.92
CA PHE A 148 -3.34 -16.71 30.30
C PHE A 148 -4.25 -17.53 29.38
N LEU A 149 -5.43 -16.97 29.05
CA LEU A 149 -6.32 -17.47 28.01
C LEU A 149 -6.78 -16.30 27.14
N PHE A 150 -6.43 -16.30 25.86
CA PHE A 150 -6.90 -15.31 24.89
C PHE A 150 -7.64 -15.96 23.73
N ASN A 151 -8.77 -15.34 23.37
CA ASN A 151 -9.35 -15.50 22.05
C ASN A 151 -8.50 -14.67 21.07
N GLY A 152 -7.70 -15.35 20.25
CA GLY A 152 -6.88 -14.75 19.18
C GLY A 152 -7.71 -14.29 17.99
N GLY A 153 -8.96 -14.77 17.85
CA GLY A 153 -9.92 -14.33 16.85
C GLY A 153 -9.58 -14.80 15.44
N ASN A 154 -9.72 -13.90 14.47
CA ASN A 154 -9.65 -14.20 13.04
C ASN A 154 -8.59 -13.33 12.34
N PRO A 155 -7.30 -13.39 12.74
CA PRO A 155 -6.26 -12.55 12.16
C PRO A 155 -6.04 -12.88 10.67
N ASN A 156 -5.85 -11.86 9.85
CA ASN A 156 -5.53 -12.00 8.43
C ASN A 156 -4.32 -11.13 8.08
N GLY A 157 -3.19 -11.77 7.80
CA GLY A 157 -1.98 -11.15 7.27
C GLY A 157 -1.79 -11.58 5.81
N VAL A 158 -1.58 -10.65 4.90
CA VAL A 158 -1.33 -10.93 3.47
C VAL A 158 -0.32 -9.95 2.91
N THR A 159 0.64 -10.46 2.14
CA THR A 159 1.53 -9.68 1.28
C THR A 159 1.37 -10.11 -0.18
N ASN A 160 1.36 -9.15 -1.09
CA ASN A 160 1.31 -9.40 -2.53
C ASN A 160 2.20 -8.38 -3.23
N SER A 161 3.15 -8.85 -4.02
CA SER A 161 4.13 -8.06 -4.76
C SER A 161 4.12 -8.48 -6.22
N TRP A 162 4.07 -7.52 -7.12
CA TRP A 162 3.97 -7.77 -8.56
C TRP A 162 4.57 -6.62 -9.36
N ALA A 163 4.91 -6.91 -10.61
CA ALA A 163 5.31 -5.92 -11.59
C ALA A 163 4.19 -5.73 -12.62
N GLU A 164 4.06 -4.52 -13.15
CA GLU A 164 3.06 -4.14 -14.14
C GLU A 164 3.76 -3.56 -15.37
N ILE A 165 3.34 -3.99 -16.57
CA ILE A 165 3.53 -3.24 -17.81
C ILE A 165 2.16 -2.71 -18.20
N GLY A 166 1.98 -1.39 -18.07
CA GLY A 166 0.71 -0.71 -18.32
C GLY A 166 0.71 0.04 -19.65
N ALA A 167 -0.36 -0.11 -20.42
CA ALA A 167 -0.67 0.69 -21.60
C ALA A 167 -1.95 1.48 -21.37
N SER A 168 -1.88 2.81 -21.49
CA SER A 168 -2.99 3.73 -21.23
C SER A 168 -3.40 4.47 -22.49
N TYR A 169 -4.70 4.65 -22.67
CA TYR A 169 -5.29 5.48 -23.72
C TYR A 169 -6.37 6.37 -23.12
N GLY A 170 -6.37 7.65 -23.48
CA GLY A 170 -7.36 8.63 -23.06
C GLY A 170 -7.86 9.47 -24.22
N THR A 171 -9.14 9.84 -24.16
CA THR A 171 -9.80 10.62 -25.20
C THR A 171 -10.78 11.65 -24.64
N VAL A 172 -10.96 12.74 -25.39
CA VAL A 172 -11.96 13.77 -25.12
C VAL A 172 -13.32 13.28 -25.62
N LEU A 173 -14.27 13.13 -24.70
CA LEU A 173 -15.62 12.64 -24.95
C LEU A 173 -16.61 13.78 -25.25
N LEU A 174 -16.37 14.96 -24.66
CA LEU A 174 -17.15 16.18 -24.89
C LEU A 174 -16.24 17.39 -24.74
N ASP A 175 -16.34 18.34 -25.67
CA ASP A 175 -15.77 19.69 -25.55
C ASP A 175 -16.82 20.66 -26.11
N HIS A 176 -17.59 21.30 -25.23
CA HIS A 176 -18.71 22.15 -25.61
C HIS A 176 -18.91 23.30 -24.61
N ASP A 177 -18.71 24.53 -25.08
CA ASP A 177 -18.75 25.77 -24.29
C ASP A 177 -17.89 25.71 -23.02
N VAL A 178 -18.53 25.59 -21.85
CA VAL A 178 -17.88 25.47 -20.53
C VAL A 178 -17.81 24.03 -20.03
N HIS A 179 -18.31 23.06 -20.78
CA HIS A 179 -18.40 21.66 -20.37
C HIS A 179 -17.39 20.80 -21.12
N PHE A 180 -16.47 20.19 -20.36
CA PHE A 180 -15.47 19.29 -20.92
C PHE A 180 -15.49 17.96 -20.19
N LEU A 181 -15.52 16.86 -20.94
CA LEU A 181 -15.52 15.49 -20.42
C LEU A 181 -14.44 14.70 -21.12
N LYS A 182 -13.60 14.00 -20.35
CA LYS A 182 -12.60 13.07 -20.85
C LYS A 182 -12.73 11.71 -20.15
N GLY A 183 -12.43 10.66 -20.91
CA GLY A 183 -12.38 9.28 -20.44
C GLY A 183 -11.03 8.66 -20.71
N GLY A 184 -10.69 7.60 -19.97
CA GLY A 184 -9.48 6.84 -20.20
C GLY A 184 -9.59 5.40 -19.70
N ILE A 185 -8.74 4.56 -20.27
CA ILE A 185 -8.57 3.15 -19.93
C ILE A 185 -7.08 2.84 -19.83
N THR A 186 -6.71 2.00 -18.87
CA THR A 186 -5.39 1.37 -18.80
C THR A 186 -5.57 -0.14 -18.82
N ILE A 187 -4.77 -0.83 -19.63
CA ILE A 187 -4.64 -2.29 -19.61
C ILE A 187 -3.24 -2.61 -19.06
N LYS A 188 -3.18 -3.49 -18.06
CA LYS A 188 -1.95 -3.90 -17.37
C LYS A 188 -1.68 -5.38 -17.61
N TYR A 189 -0.50 -5.70 -18.12
CA TYR A 189 0.08 -7.04 -17.98
C TYR A 189 0.76 -7.15 -16.62
N LEU A 190 0.38 -8.15 -15.82
CA LEU A 190 0.83 -8.34 -14.45
C LEU A 190 1.79 -9.53 -14.38
N MET A 191 2.94 -9.35 -13.73
CA MET A 191 3.93 -10.40 -13.50
C MET A 191 4.05 -10.66 -12.00
N ALA A 192 3.91 -11.92 -11.59
CA ALA A 192 4.04 -12.34 -10.21
C ALA A 192 5.44 -12.04 -9.65
N GLY A 193 5.48 -11.37 -8.50
CA GLY A 193 6.62 -11.41 -7.60
C GLY A 193 6.31 -12.35 -6.44
N VAL A 194 6.34 -11.80 -5.22
CA VAL A 194 6.07 -12.55 -3.98
C VAL A 194 4.60 -12.41 -3.56
N ASN A 195 3.91 -13.53 -3.34
CA ASN A 195 2.64 -13.57 -2.61
C ASN A 195 2.79 -14.50 -1.40
N GLY A 196 2.24 -14.09 -0.27
CA GLY A 196 2.18 -14.92 0.92
C GLY A 196 1.08 -14.44 1.84
N TYR A 197 0.47 -15.35 2.57
CA TYR A 197 -0.56 -14.98 3.54
C TYR A 197 -0.61 -15.97 4.70
N ILE A 198 -1.10 -15.47 5.84
CA ILE A 198 -1.39 -16.22 7.04
C ILE A 198 -2.78 -15.78 7.54
N ASN A 199 -3.70 -16.73 7.70
CA ASN A 199 -5.04 -16.46 8.17
C ASN A 199 -5.46 -17.45 9.26
N GLY A 200 -5.80 -16.92 10.43
CA GLY A 200 -6.43 -17.66 11.50
C GLY A 200 -7.95 -17.68 11.35
N SER A 201 -8.58 -18.79 11.75
CA SER A 201 -10.02 -18.91 11.91
C SER A 201 -10.33 -19.45 13.31
N ASP A 202 -11.09 -18.66 14.08
CA ASP A 202 -11.51 -18.91 15.46
C ASP A 202 -10.36 -19.39 16.37
N LEU A 203 -9.25 -18.64 16.35
CA LEU A 203 -8.07 -18.95 17.14
C LEU A 203 -8.31 -18.69 18.62
N SER A 204 -7.91 -19.64 19.46
CA SER A 204 -7.81 -19.45 20.92
C SER A 204 -6.50 -20.06 21.41
N VAL A 205 -5.84 -19.39 22.35
CA VAL A 205 -4.56 -19.83 22.92
C VAL A 205 -4.61 -19.67 24.44
N ALA A 206 -4.32 -20.77 25.14
CA ALA A 206 -4.07 -20.78 26.58
C ALA A 206 -2.57 -21.07 26.81
N PHE A 207 -1.89 -20.13 27.46
CA PHE A 207 -0.53 -20.34 27.96
C PHE A 207 -0.60 -20.85 29.39
N ILE A 208 0.10 -21.95 29.67
CA ILE A 208 0.26 -22.54 30.99
C ILE A 208 1.74 -22.52 31.34
N LYS A 209 2.10 -21.63 32.27
CA LYS A 209 3.47 -21.53 32.78
C LYS A 209 3.87 -22.79 33.54
N ASN A 210 5.11 -23.22 33.35
CA ASN A 210 5.76 -24.22 34.19
C ASN A 210 6.78 -23.52 35.08
N ASP A 211 6.43 -23.29 36.35
CA ASP A 211 7.29 -22.57 37.30
C ASP A 211 8.58 -23.33 37.69
N ALA A 212 8.62 -24.66 37.46
CA ALA A 212 9.81 -25.48 37.76
C ALA A 212 10.81 -25.51 36.60
N ASN A 213 10.33 -25.43 35.36
CA ASN A 213 11.15 -25.18 34.18
C ASN A 213 10.35 -24.38 33.13
N PRO A 214 10.59 -23.06 32.99
CA PRO A 214 9.88 -22.21 32.04
C PRO A 214 9.94 -22.69 30.59
N SER A 215 11.00 -23.40 30.18
CA SER A 215 11.16 -23.94 28.82
C SER A 215 10.09 -25.00 28.46
N LEU A 216 9.55 -25.66 29.48
CA LEU A 216 8.47 -26.65 29.39
C LEU A 216 7.08 -26.05 29.67
N SER A 217 6.94 -24.72 29.67
CA SER A 217 5.62 -24.08 29.64
C SER A 217 4.91 -24.39 28.33
N THR A 218 3.58 -24.52 28.35
CA THR A 218 2.82 -24.97 27.18
C THR A 218 1.86 -23.93 26.63
N TYR A 219 1.67 -23.96 25.32
CA TYR A 219 0.64 -23.23 24.61
C TYR A 219 -0.38 -24.22 24.05
N ASN A 220 -1.51 -24.34 24.74
CA ASN A 220 -2.67 -25.09 24.25
C ASN A 220 -3.43 -24.18 23.27
N SER A 221 -3.56 -24.60 22.02
CA SER A 221 -4.29 -23.82 21.01
C SER A 221 -5.42 -24.60 20.35
N THR A 222 -6.33 -23.85 19.72
CA THR A 222 -7.46 -24.36 18.94
C THR A 222 -7.75 -23.43 17.76
N GLY A 223 -8.51 -23.91 16.79
CA GLY A 223 -8.89 -23.17 15.59
C GLY A 223 -8.23 -23.74 14.34
N THR A 224 -8.31 -22.99 13.23
CA THR A 224 -7.69 -23.37 11.96
C THR A 224 -6.71 -22.29 11.51
N LEU A 225 -5.55 -22.70 10.99
CA LEU A 225 -4.61 -21.80 10.34
C LEU A 225 -4.49 -22.12 8.87
N ARG A 226 -4.50 -21.10 8.01
CA ARG A 226 -4.12 -21.20 6.60
C ARG A 226 -2.85 -20.41 6.37
N THR A 227 -1.85 -21.03 5.78
CA THR A 227 -0.61 -20.37 5.37
C THR A 227 -0.39 -20.58 3.87
N SER A 228 0.23 -19.62 3.21
CA SER A 228 0.65 -19.77 1.83
C SER A 228 1.89 -18.96 1.52
N ALA A 229 2.75 -19.50 0.65
CA ALA A 229 3.87 -18.81 0.03
C ALA A 229 3.84 -19.08 -1.48
N SER A 230 4.23 -18.08 -2.28
CA SER A 230 4.33 -18.18 -3.74
C SER A 230 5.60 -18.90 -4.23
N TYR A 231 6.50 -19.21 -3.31
CA TYR A 231 7.77 -19.87 -3.53
C TYR A 231 7.84 -21.17 -2.74
N ASP A 232 8.72 -22.06 -3.18
CA ASP A 232 8.85 -23.44 -2.72
C ASP A 232 9.81 -23.52 -1.52
N TYR A 233 9.37 -22.96 -0.39
CA TYR A 233 10.14 -22.92 0.86
C TYR A 233 10.54 -24.33 1.34
N GLN A 234 9.66 -25.33 1.14
CA GLN A 234 9.90 -26.73 1.50
C GLN A 234 11.08 -27.37 0.76
N ASN A 235 11.51 -26.78 -0.36
CA ASN A 235 12.69 -27.20 -1.11
C ASN A 235 13.80 -26.12 -1.10
N GLY A 236 13.78 -25.21 -0.12
CA GLY A 236 14.82 -24.20 0.09
C GLY A 236 14.99 -23.19 -1.05
N LYS A 237 13.94 -22.89 -1.82
CA LYS A 237 14.01 -21.93 -2.94
C LYS A 237 13.73 -20.50 -2.48
N ASP A 238 14.50 -19.56 -3.00
CA ASP A 238 14.28 -18.13 -2.76
C ASP A 238 13.03 -17.58 -3.50
N PRO A 239 12.47 -16.44 -3.05
CA PRO A 239 11.36 -15.77 -3.72
C PRO A 239 11.82 -15.02 -4.99
N GLU A 240 11.48 -15.54 -6.16
CA GLU A 240 11.79 -14.92 -7.46
C GLU A 240 10.56 -14.30 -8.15
N PHE A 241 10.80 -13.42 -9.14
CA PHE A 241 9.75 -12.93 -10.04
C PHE A 241 9.50 -13.94 -11.17
N ASP A 242 8.32 -14.56 -11.17
CA ASP A 242 7.91 -15.54 -12.17
C ASP A 242 7.06 -14.89 -13.28
N MET A 243 7.70 -14.56 -14.40
CA MET A 243 7.02 -14.03 -15.60
C MET A 243 6.01 -15.00 -16.22
N THR A 244 6.05 -16.30 -15.89
CA THR A 244 5.06 -17.29 -16.34
C THR A 244 3.81 -17.31 -15.47
N SER A 245 3.90 -16.83 -14.23
CA SER A 245 2.77 -16.59 -13.31
C SER A 245 2.22 -15.18 -13.54
N ALA A 246 1.37 -15.05 -14.55
CA ALA A 246 0.89 -13.76 -15.03
C ALA A 246 -0.58 -13.47 -14.65
N GLY A 247 -0.98 -12.21 -14.85
CA GLY A 247 -2.35 -11.74 -14.72
C GLY A 247 -2.64 -10.57 -15.66
N VAL A 248 -3.90 -10.12 -15.66
CA VAL A 248 -4.34 -8.90 -16.36
C VAL A 248 -5.07 -8.01 -15.37
N GLY A 249 -4.77 -6.71 -15.43
CA GLY A 249 -5.48 -5.66 -14.70
C GLY A 249 -6.05 -4.62 -15.66
N VAL A 250 -7.16 -3.99 -15.28
CA VAL A 250 -7.77 -2.88 -16.02
C VAL A 250 -8.05 -1.73 -15.06
N ASP A 251 -7.79 -0.50 -15.53
CA ASP A 251 -8.24 0.73 -14.90
C ASP A 251 -9.20 1.46 -15.83
N LEU A 252 -10.24 2.07 -15.26
CA LEU A 252 -11.22 2.90 -15.97
C LEU A 252 -11.33 4.24 -15.24
N GLY A 253 -11.40 5.34 -15.99
CA GLY A 253 -11.45 6.68 -15.40
C GLY A 253 -12.15 7.70 -16.26
N PHE A 254 -12.77 8.66 -15.58
CA PHE A 254 -13.46 9.79 -16.17
C PHE A 254 -13.09 11.07 -15.42
N THR A 255 -13.04 12.19 -16.14
CA THR A 255 -12.88 13.53 -15.57
C THR A 255 -13.81 14.50 -16.28
N TYR A 256 -14.62 15.21 -15.49
CA TYR A 256 -15.41 16.34 -15.92
C TYR A 256 -14.74 17.64 -15.45
N GLU A 257 -14.68 18.62 -16.34
CA GLU A 257 -14.16 19.96 -16.07
C GLU A 257 -15.23 21.00 -16.44
N TYR A 258 -15.58 21.85 -15.48
CA TYR A 258 -16.31 23.08 -15.74
C TYR A 258 -15.29 24.18 -16.03
N ARG A 259 -15.23 24.62 -17.29
CA ARG A 259 -14.24 25.53 -17.85
C ARG A 259 -14.65 26.99 -17.80
N THR A 260 -13.64 27.85 -17.83
CA THR A 260 -13.83 29.27 -18.14
C THR A 260 -13.89 29.45 -19.65
N ASN A 261 -14.67 30.42 -20.16
CA ASN A 261 -14.81 30.69 -21.61
C ASN A 261 -13.50 31.09 -22.32
N CYS A 262 -12.39 31.25 -21.58
CA CYS A 262 -11.10 31.65 -22.13
C CYS A 262 -10.32 30.45 -22.69
N HIS A 263 -10.63 30.08 -23.93
CA HIS A 263 -10.00 28.97 -24.66
C HIS A 263 -8.47 29.16 -24.85
N THR A 264 -8.01 30.41 -24.93
CA THR A 264 -6.62 30.82 -25.18
C THR A 264 -5.85 31.23 -23.91
N CYS A 265 -6.46 31.16 -22.71
CA CYS A 265 -5.78 31.59 -21.49
C CYS A 265 -4.60 30.69 -21.12
N ILE A 266 -3.49 31.33 -20.74
CA ILE A 266 -2.31 30.68 -20.17
C ILE A 266 -2.68 30.15 -18.77
N GLY A 267 -2.81 28.83 -18.61
CA GLY A 267 -3.07 28.21 -17.30
C GLY A 267 -3.92 26.94 -17.36
N ASN A 268 -4.70 26.72 -16.30
CA ASN A 268 -5.68 25.66 -16.21
C ASN A 268 -7.06 26.19 -16.67
N ARG A 269 -7.62 25.57 -17.71
CA ARG A 269 -8.88 26.03 -18.33
C ARG A 269 -10.10 25.82 -17.43
N TYR A 270 -10.06 24.80 -16.56
CA TYR A 270 -11.11 24.48 -15.61
C TYR A 270 -11.13 25.50 -14.46
N LYS A 271 -12.35 25.87 -14.04
CA LYS A 271 -12.62 26.50 -12.74
C LYS A 271 -12.87 25.44 -11.67
N LEU A 272 -13.62 24.40 -12.01
CA LEU A 272 -13.88 23.23 -11.18
C LEU A 272 -13.60 21.95 -11.99
N LYS A 273 -13.02 20.94 -11.36
CA LYS A 273 -12.76 19.63 -11.95
C LYS A 273 -13.23 18.56 -10.97
N ALA A 274 -13.93 17.56 -11.48
CA ALA A 274 -14.41 16.40 -10.74
C ALA A 274 -14.05 15.14 -11.52
N ALA A 275 -13.38 14.19 -10.87
CA ALA A 275 -12.85 13.01 -11.51
C ALA A 275 -13.13 11.77 -10.66
N VAL A 276 -13.40 10.65 -11.34
CA VAL A 276 -13.67 9.35 -10.73
C VAL A 276 -12.97 8.26 -11.53
N ALA A 277 -12.37 7.29 -10.85
CA ALA A 277 -11.76 6.13 -11.47
C ALA A 277 -11.90 4.88 -10.61
N VAL A 278 -11.96 3.73 -11.27
CA VAL A 278 -11.79 2.43 -10.63
C VAL A 278 -10.54 1.79 -11.22
N THR A 279 -9.55 1.57 -10.38
CA THR A 279 -8.27 0.96 -10.78
C THR A 279 -8.18 -0.49 -10.29
N ASP A 280 -7.19 -1.20 -10.82
CA ASP A 280 -6.75 -2.49 -10.31
C ASP A 280 -7.86 -3.56 -10.37
N ILE A 281 -8.72 -3.49 -11.40
CA ILE A 281 -9.72 -4.52 -11.70
C ILE A 281 -8.99 -5.72 -12.32
N GLY A 282 -8.68 -6.75 -11.53
CA GLY A 282 -7.97 -7.92 -12.04
C GLY A 282 -7.48 -8.88 -10.96
N LYS A 283 -6.68 -9.86 -11.39
CA LYS A 283 -6.12 -10.92 -10.53
C LYS A 283 -4.76 -11.38 -11.06
N LEU A 284 -3.85 -11.77 -10.17
CA LEU A 284 -2.66 -12.55 -10.50
C LEU A 284 -2.87 -14.02 -10.16
N ASN A 285 -2.21 -14.90 -10.92
CA ASN A 285 -2.22 -16.34 -10.70
C ASN A 285 -0.80 -16.83 -10.40
N TYR A 286 -0.55 -17.17 -9.13
CA TYR A 286 0.72 -17.72 -8.66
C TYR A 286 0.68 -19.24 -8.81
N LYS A 287 1.24 -19.77 -9.91
CA LYS A 287 1.15 -21.21 -10.24
C LYS A 287 1.86 -22.07 -9.21
N ASN A 288 3.02 -21.60 -8.74
CA ASN A 288 3.89 -22.32 -7.81
C ASN A 288 3.51 -22.14 -6.34
N ALA A 289 2.48 -21.34 -6.04
CA ALA A 289 2.03 -21.14 -4.68
C ALA A 289 1.47 -22.43 -4.06
N ILE A 290 1.90 -22.70 -2.83
CA ILE A 290 1.39 -23.78 -1.99
C ILE A 290 0.60 -23.13 -0.85
N GLU A 291 -0.63 -23.58 -0.65
CA GLU A 291 -1.51 -23.19 0.46
C GLU A 291 -1.71 -24.41 1.35
N ASN A 292 -1.30 -24.33 2.62
CA ASN A 292 -1.51 -25.38 3.61
C ASN A 292 -2.54 -24.91 4.64
N THR A 293 -3.39 -25.84 5.08
CA THR A 293 -4.34 -25.63 6.18
C THR A 293 -4.04 -26.59 7.31
N TYR A 294 -3.92 -26.07 8.52
CA TYR A 294 -3.60 -26.80 9.75
C TYR A 294 -4.76 -26.72 10.72
N ASN A 295 -5.06 -27.84 11.39
CA ASN A 295 -5.85 -27.83 12.60
C ASN A 295 -4.92 -27.48 13.77
N LEU A 296 -5.17 -26.34 14.44
CA LEU A 296 -4.36 -25.90 15.58
C LEU A 296 -4.78 -26.53 16.91
N THR A 297 -5.71 -27.50 16.93
CA THR A 297 -6.07 -28.21 18.16
C THR A 297 -4.90 -29.06 18.64
N GLY A 298 -4.15 -28.56 19.63
CA GLY A 298 -2.93 -29.20 20.13
C GLY A 298 -2.25 -28.42 21.25
N SER A 299 -1.12 -28.95 21.72
CA SER A 299 -0.24 -28.35 22.73
C SER A 299 1.19 -28.35 22.20
N VAL A 300 1.85 -27.20 22.26
CA VAL A 300 3.29 -27.04 22.00
C VAL A 300 3.99 -26.50 23.23
N THR A 301 5.25 -26.84 23.44
CA THR A 301 6.09 -26.28 24.50
C THR A 301 6.74 -24.97 24.07
N GLN A 302 7.30 -24.24 25.02
CA GLN A 302 8.12 -23.08 24.72
C GLN A 302 9.43 -23.48 23.98
N ASP A 303 10.02 -24.62 24.31
CA ASP A 303 11.17 -25.18 23.60
C ASP A 303 10.85 -25.46 22.12
N ASP A 304 9.66 -25.95 21.78
CA ASP A 304 9.26 -26.18 20.37
C ASP A 304 9.22 -24.87 19.55
N ILE A 305 8.92 -23.75 20.20
CA ILE A 305 8.89 -22.41 19.59
C ILE A 305 10.29 -21.79 19.50
N ASP A 306 11.12 -21.93 20.54
CA ASP A 306 12.47 -21.32 20.59
C ASP A 306 13.52 -22.09 19.77
N ASN A 307 13.25 -23.37 19.48
CA ASN A 307 14.04 -24.23 18.58
C ASN A 307 13.51 -24.28 17.14
N ALA A 308 12.41 -23.62 16.80
CA ALA A 308 11.94 -23.51 15.43
C ALA A 308 12.89 -22.62 14.59
N ASP A 309 13.36 -23.14 13.45
CA ASP A 309 14.16 -22.37 12.50
C ASP A 309 13.28 -21.47 11.60
N ASP A 310 12.10 -21.97 11.21
CA ASP A 310 11.11 -21.22 10.45
C ASP A 310 9.66 -21.51 10.88
N ILE A 311 8.76 -20.55 10.63
CA ILE A 311 7.34 -20.61 11.04
C ILE A 311 6.53 -21.69 10.29
N PHE A 312 6.87 -21.99 9.04
CA PHE A 312 6.20 -23.03 8.27
C PHE A 312 6.64 -24.43 8.72
N GLU A 313 7.94 -24.66 8.93
CA GLU A 313 8.45 -25.90 9.54
C GLU A 313 7.86 -26.13 10.94
N PHE A 314 7.75 -25.08 11.77
CA PHE A 314 7.07 -25.17 13.07
C PHE A 314 5.64 -25.71 12.95
N PHE A 315 4.84 -25.22 12.00
CA PHE A 315 3.47 -25.74 11.78
C PHE A 315 3.45 -27.12 11.14
N ASP A 316 4.40 -27.47 10.26
CA ASP A 316 4.54 -28.79 9.66
C ASP A 316 4.96 -29.88 10.67
N ALA A 317 5.76 -29.52 11.67
CA ALA A 317 6.22 -30.43 12.73
C ALA A 317 5.21 -30.63 13.87
N ASN A 318 4.53 -29.55 14.29
CA ASN A 318 3.73 -29.55 15.53
C ASN A 318 2.22 -29.70 15.33
N TYR A 319 1.68 -29.48 14.12
CA TYR A 319 0.24 -29.42 13.90
C TYR A 319 -0.24 -30.28 12.72
N THR A 320 -1.48 -30.77 12.80
CA THR A 320 -2.02 -31.65 11.75
C THR A 320 -2.40 -30.83 10.52
N LYS A 321 -1.68 -31.04 9.42
CA LYS A 321 -2.02 -30.53 8.08
C LYS A 321 -3.27 -31.25 7.56
N ILE A 322 -4.39 -30.52 7.46
CA ILE A 322 -5.71 -31.06 7.05
C ILE A 322 -6.07 -30.80 5.58
N ALA A 323 -5.39 -29.85 4.93
CA ALA A 323 -5.53 -29.65 3.48
C ALA A 323 -4.29 -28.99 2.89
N THR A 324 -4.01 -29.32 1.62
CA THR A 324 -3.02 -28.61 0.78
C THR A 324 -3.66 -28.27 -0.56
N ARG A 325 -3.45 -27.05 -1.04
CA ARG A 325 -3.81 -26.62 -2.40
C ARG A 325 -2.57 -26.11 -3.12
N LYS A 326 -2.55 -26.30 -4.44
CA LYS A 326 -1.54 -25.75 -5.35
C LYS A 326 -2.18 -24.72 -6.26
N SER A 327 -1.39 -23.73 -6.67
CA SER A 327 -1.79 -22.59 -7.48
C SER A 327 -2.84 -21.69 -6.83
N VAL A 328 -2.41 -20.49 -6.42
CA VAL A 328 -3.24 -19.54 -5.68
C VAL A 328 -3.48 -18.28 -6.52
N LYS A 329 -4.72 -17.78 -6.52
CA LYS A 329 -5.09 -16.53 -7.20
C LYS A 329 -5.20 -15.40 -6.19
N ALA A 330 -4.32 -14.40 -6.29
CA ALA A 330 -4.44 -13.15 -5.54
C ALA A 330 -5.31 -12.18 -6.33
N ASN A 331 -6.24 -11.49 -5.65
CA ASN A 331 -6.97 -10.39 -6.27
C ASN A 331 -6.09 -9.15 -6.26
N LEU A 332 -6.15 -8.34 -7.32
CA LEU A 332 -5.59 -7.00 -7.27
C LEU A 332 -6.36 -6.14 -6.25
N PRO A 333 -5.73 -5.08 -5.69
CA PRO A 333 -6.29 -4.24 -4.64
C PRO A 333 -7.27 -3.21 -5.23
N THR A 334 -8.30 -3.68 -5.93
CA THR A 334 -9.26 -2.85 -6.67
C THR A 334 -9.74 -1.67 -5.83
N ALA A 335 -9.65 -0.45 -6.38
CA ALA A 335 -9.83 0.79 -5.64
C ALA A 335 -10.69 1.78 -6.41
N LEU A 336 -11.53 2.52 -5.69
CA LEU A 336 -12.24 3.70 -6.15
C LEU A 336 -11.43 4.94 -5.78
N HIS A 337 -11.09 5.74 -6.78
CA HIS A 337 -10.47 7.06 -6.60
C HIS A 337 -11.47 8.15 -6.97
N THR A 338 -11.57 9.19 -6.15
CA THR A 338 -12.28 10.42 -6.52
C THR A 338 -11.38 11.63 -6.29
N ASN A 339 -11.55 12.66 -7.11
CA ASN A 339 -10.80 13.91 -7.01
C ASN A 339 -11.72 15.07 -7.37
N PHE A 340 -11.83 16.04 -6.46
CA PHE A 340 -12.50 17.32 -6.67
C PHE A 340 -11.46 18.42 -6.52
N ASP A 341 -11.44 19.38 -7.44
CA ASP A 341 -10.36 20.35 -7.53
C ASP A 341 -10.88 21.71 -8.00
N TRP A 342 -10.63 22.73 -7.19
CA TRP A 342 -11.05 24.10 -7.41
C TRP A 342 -9.85 24.98 -7.75
N ASN A 343 -9.84 25.49 -8.99
CA ASN A 343 -8.89 26.49 -9.44
C ASN A 343 -9.33 27.88 -8.97
N ILE A 344 -8.56 28.53 -8.10
CA ILE A 344 -8.90 29.85 -7.56
C ILE A 344 -8.53 30.93 -8.58
N ASP A 345 -7.27 31.02 -8.97
CA ASP A 345 -6.68 32.12 -9.77
C ASP A 345 -5.60 31.67 -10.78
N ASN A 346 -5.61 30.39 -11.16
CA ASN A 346 -4.57 29.68 -11.92
C ASN A 346 -3.22 29.44 -11.19
N LYS A 347 -3.05 29.91 -9.95
CA LYS A 347 -1.86 29.63 -9.13
C LYS A 347 -2.21 28.88 -7.85
N PHE A 348 -3.31 29.24 -7.20
CA PHE A 348 -3.80 28.58 -6.00
C PHE A 348 -4.97 27.66 -6.32
N TYR A 349 -4.95 26.48 -5.71
CA TYR A 349 -6.01 25.48 -5.85
C TYR A 349 -6.30 24.83 -4.50
N LEU A 350 -7.56 24.41 -4.33
CA LEU A 350 -7.98 23.55 -3.23
C LEU A 350 -8.46 22.22 -3.81
N ASN A 351 -7.81 21.14 -3.41
CA ASN A 351 -8.13 19.78 -3.85
C ASN A 351 -8.67 18.93 -2.70
N LEU A 352 -9.62 18.07 -3.00
CA LEU A 352 -10.11 16.98 -2.15
C LEU A 352 -10.00 15.69 -2.94
N SER A 353 -9.09 14.79 -2.56
CA SER A 353 -8.95 13.45 -3.17
C SER A 353 -9.28 12.34 -2.17
N THR A 354 -9.91 11.27 -2.65
CA THR A 354 -10.29 10.12 -1.81
C THR A 354 -9.86 8.82 -2.46
N ASP A 355 -9.40 7.87 -1.65
CA ASP A 355 -9.09 6.50 -2.08
C ASP A 355 -9.87 5.54 -1.17
N PHE A 356 -10.69 4.69 -1.77
CA PHE A 356 -11.46 3.67 -1.06
C PHE A 356 -11.20 2.30 -1.69
N SER A 357 -10.81 1.30 -0.90
CA SER A 357 -10.72 -0.06 -1.45
C SER A 357 -12.11 -0.64 -1.68
N LEU A 358 -12.26 -1.30 -2.83
CA LEU A 358 -13.40 -2.13 -3.18
C LEU A 358 -13.13 -3.62 -2.85
N THR A 359 -11.96 -3.92 -2.27
CA THR A 359 -11.62 -5.23 -1.71
C THR A 359 -11.66 -5.17 -0.19
N ASP A 360 -12.38 -6.10 0.44
CA ASP A 360 -12.34 -6.25 1.89
C ASP A 360 -10.95 -6.73 2.34
N ALA A 361 -10.31 -5.99 3.25
CA ALA A 361 -9.01 -6.34 3.83
C ALA A 361 -9.04 -7.64 4.67
N LYS A 362 -10.22 -8.12 5.09
CA LYS A 362 -10.40 -9.43 5.73
C LYS A 362 -10.45 -10.59 4.74
N LYS A 363 -10.51 -10.31 3.43
CA LYS A 363 -10.57 -11.35 2.40
C LYS A 363 -9.26 -12.14 2.39
N ILE A 364 -9.38 -13.45 2.59
CA ILE A 364 -8.24 -14.38 2.50
C ILE A 364 -7.60 -14.24 1.11
N ASN A 365 -6.29 -14.00 1.10
CA ASN A 365 -5.49 -13.67 -0.08
C ASN A 365 -6.05 -12.55 -0.99
N GLY A 366 -6.68 -11.54 -0.38
CA GLY A 366 -7.01 -10.27 -1.02
C GLY A 366 -6.18 -9.15 -0.39
N THR A 367 -5.37 -8.46 -1.18
CA THR A 367 -4.78 -7.19 -0.73
C THR A 367 -5.75 -6.05 -0.94
N ALA A 368 -5.69 -5.06 -0.07
CA ALA A 368 -6.53 -3.87 -0.10
C ALA A 368 -5.66 -2.63 0.15
N ILE A 369 -5.92 -1.54 -0.58
CA ILE A 369 -5.43 -0.24 -0.12
C ILE A 369 -6.11 0.09 1.21
N ALA A 370 -5.43 0.79 2.12
CA ALA A 370 -6.12 1.39 3.26
C ALA A 370 -6.74 2.72 2.81
N ASN A 371 -7.97 2.97 3.23
CA ASN A 371 -8.75 4.12 2.79
C ASN A 371 -8.10 5.45 3.22
N SER A 372 -8.22 6.47 2.38
CA SER A 372 -7.75 7.82 2.69
C SER A 372 -8.63 8.93 2.11
N VAL A 373 -8.60 10.07 2.79
CA VAL A 373 -9.22 11.34 2.34
C VAL A 373 -8.20 12.45 2.55
N SER A 374 -7.79 13.10 1.46
CA SER A 374 -6.78 14.17 1.47
C SER A 374 -7.39 15.49 1.05
N PHE A 375 -7.32 16.50 1.92
CA PHE A 375 -7.56 17.89 1.56
C PHE A 375 -6.23 18.59 1.35
N THR A 376 -5.96 19.06 0.13
CA THR A 376 -4.66 19.60 -0.28
C THR A 376 -4.81 21.01 -0.85
N PRO A 377 -4.56 22.07 -0.04
CA PRO A 377 -4.17 23.36 -0.56
C PRO A 377 -2.85 23.28 -1.31
N ARG A 378 -2.79 23.91 -2.49
CA ARG A 378 -1.57 23.95 -3.31
C ARG A 378 -1.36 25.31 -3.99
N TYR A 379 -0.09 25.62 -4.18
CA TYR A 379 0.40 26.60 -5.14
C TYR A 379 1.02 25.84 -6.32
N GLU A 380 0.63 26.17 -7.55
CA GLU A 380 1.04 25.46 -8.76
C GLU A 380 1.35 26.44 -9.90
N THR A 381 2.48 26.21 -10.57
CA THR A 381 2.90 26.88 -11.79
C THR A 381 3.48 25.85 -12.76
N ARG A 382 3.79 26.29 -14.00
CA ARG A 382 4.40 25.43 -15.01
C ARG A 382 5.66 24.73 -14.50
N GLN A 383 6.59 25.45 -13.87
CA GLN A 383 7.88 24.90 -13.43
C GLN A 383 7.91 24.48 -11.96
N PHE A 384 7.08 25.06 -11.09
CA PHE A 384 7.13 24.79 -9.65
C PHE A 384 5.74 24.55 -9.06
N SER A 385 5.60 23.61 -8.14
CA SER A 385 4.45 23.51 -7.26
C SER A 385 4.87 23.21 -5.82
N PHE A 386 4.04 23.63 -4.88
CA PHE A 386 4.16 23.37 -3.45
C PHE A 386 2.77 23.09 -2.88
N TYR A 387 2.65 22.06 -2.04
CA TYR A 387 1.35 21.58 -1.58
C TYR A 387 1.43 21.04 -0.15
N ILE A 388 0.35 21.22 0.60
CA ILE A 388 0.22 20.82 2.01
C ILE A 388 -0.95 19.84 2.11
N PRO A 389 -0.76 18.52 1.93
CA PRO A 389 -1.84 17.55 2.11
C PRO A 389 -2.19 17.37 3.59
N LEU A 390 -3.46 17.57 3.94
CA LEU A 390 -4.08 17.14 5.19
C LEU A 390 -4.83 15.84 4.91
N THR A 391 -4.20 14.70 5.24
CA THR A 391 -4.69 13.37 4.86
C THR A 391 -5.19 12.61 6.08
N TRP A 392 -6.49 12.31 6.13
CA TRP A 392 -7.00 11.25 7.00
C TRP A 392 -6.67 9.89 6.37
N MET A 393 -6.07 9.00 7.18
CA MET A 393 -5.70 7.65 6.80
C MET A 393 -6.34 6.63 7.75
N GLN A 394 -6.85 5.54 7.20
CA GLN A 394 -7.69 4.56 7.91
C GLN A 394 -7.09 3.99 9.21
N TYR A 395 -5.77 3.77 9.27
CA TYR A 395 -5.11 3.12 10.43
C TYR A 395 -4.23 4.06 11.26
N SER A 396 -3.76 5.19 10.69
CA SER A 396 -2.92 6.18 11.41
C SER A 396 -3.63 7.49 11.78
N GLY A 397 -4.89 7.68 11.35
CA GLY A 397 -5.65 8.91 11.60
C GLY A 397 -5.20 10.07 10.70
N THR A 398 -5.41 11.31 11.14
CA THR A 398 -5.07 12.51 10.36
C THR A 398 -3.57 12.81 10.42
N GLN A 399 -2.97 12.96 9.25
CA GLN A 399 -1.58 13.34 9.02
C GLN A 399 -1.53 14.65 8.24
N ILE A 400 -0.51 15.47 8.50
CA ILE A 400 -0.21 16.68 7.74
C ILE A 400 1.16 16.49 7.08
N GLY A 401 1.17 16.68 5.77
CA GLY A 401 2.35 16.56 4.94
C GLY A 401 2.76 17.87 4.27
N THR A 402 3.82 17.77 3.48
CA THR A 402 4.25 18.82 2.55
C THR A 402 5.06 18.19 1.42
N GLY A 403 5.10 18.84 0.27
CA GLY A 403 6.02 18.50 -0.81
C GLY A 403 6.05 19.56 -1.90
N PHE A 404 6.92 19.34 -2.87
CA PHE A 404 7.08 20.24 -4.00
C PHE A 404 7.45 19.48 -5.28
N ARG A 405 7.21 20.14 -6.41
CA ARG A 405 7.81 19.82 -7.72
C ARG A 405 8.65 21.01 -8.14
N ALA A 406 9.86 20.75 -8.60
CA ALA A 406 10.76 21.73 -9.20
C ALA A 406 11.28 21.19 -10.53
N GLY A 407 10.63 21.61 -11.62
CA GLY A 407 10.91 21.18 -12.99
C GLY A 407 10.83 19.66 -13.15
N PRO A 408 11.97 18.97 -13.35
CA PRO A 408 12.03 17.50 -13.50
C PRO A 408 11.89 16.72 -12.18
N LEU A 409 12.19 17.35 -11.05
CA LEU A 409 12.24 16.70 -9.73
C LEU A 409 10.94 16.92 -8.97
N PHE A 410 10.46 15.90 -8.25
CA PHE A 410 9.43 16.05 -7.23
C PHE A 410 9.79 15.24 -5.97
N ILE A 411 9.56 15.84 -4.81
CA ILE A 411 9.83 15.26 -3.49
C ILE A 411 8.69 15.68 -2.56
N GLY A 412 8.19 14.75 -1.75
CA GLY A 412 7.19 15.08 -0.76
C GLY A 412 6.92 13.97 0.24
N SER A 413 6.05 14.28 1.20
CA SER A 413 5.65 13.37 2.26
C SER A 413 4.31 13.85 2.80
N GLY A 414 3.29 12.99 2.73
CA GLY A 414 1.95 13.20 3.25
C GLY A 414 1.84 13.21 4.79
N SER A 415 2.95 13.07 5.51
CA SER A 415 2.97 13.06 6.98
C SER A 415 4.18 13.78 7.60
N LEU A 416 5.02 14.47 6.82
CA LEU A 416 6.28 15.03 7.32
C LEU A 416 6.07 15.96 8.52
N ILE A 417 5.09 16.86 8.44
CA ILE A 417 4.81 17.83 9.50
C ILE A 417 4.33 17.08 10.74
N SER A 418 3.38 16.15 10.60
CA SER A 418 2.94 15.31 11.72
C SER A 418 4.08 14.49 12.34
N ASN A 419 5.02 13.97 11.54
CA ASN A 419 6.09 13.09 12.01
C ASN A 419 7.25 13.86 12.67
N LEU A 420 7.46 15.13 12.30
CA LEU A 420 8.44 16.01 12.95
C LEU A 420 7.95 16.55 14.31
N PHE A 421 6.64 16.72 14.48
CA PHE A 421 6.05 17.32 15.69
C PHE A 421 5.30 16.34 16.62
N SER A 422 5.20 15.04 16.26
CA SER A 422 4.47 14.04 17.05
C SER A 422 5.36 12.92 17.60
N ASN A 423 5.40 12.82 18.93
CA ASN A 423 6.00 11.69 19.66
C ASN A 423 5.06 10.47 19.71
N ASN A 424 4.19 10.28 18.71
CA ASN A 424 3.19 9.21 18.63
C ASN A 424 2.72 9.01 17.17
N SER A 425 3.64 9.06 16.20
CA SER A 425 3.23 8.91 14.81
C SER A 425 2.90 7.47 14.49
N LYS A 426 1.69 7.27 13.96
CA LYS A 426 1.15 5.96 13.58
C LYS A 426 1.28 5.67 12.09
N GLY A 427 1.87 6.58 11.32
CA GLY A 427 2.12 6.37 9.90
C GLY A 427 3.13 7.34 9.28
N ALA A 428 3.76 6.92 8.20
CA ALA A 428 4.75 7.71 7.47
C ALA A 428 4.55 7.58 5.97
N ASN A 429 4.34 8.70 5.26
CA ASN A 429 4.46 8.78 3.81
C ASN A 429 5.76 9.48 3.40
N VAL A 430 6.40 9.04 2.32
CA VAL A 430 7.48 9.75 1.62
C VAL A 430 7.49 9.36 0.15
N TYR A 431 7.90 10.26 -0.75
CA TYR A 431 8.14 9.94 -2.15
C TYR A 431 9.17 10.87 -2.78
N VAL A 432 9.81 10.36 -3.83
CA VAL A 432 10.73 11.09 -4.70
C VAL A 432 10.65 10.53 -6.11
N GLY A 433 10.81 11.39 -7.12
CA GLY A 433 10.95 10.95 -8.49
C GLY A 433 11.53 11.99 -9.43
N LEU A 434 12.01 11.50 -10.57
CA LEU A 434 12.67 12.28 -11.60
C LEU A 434 12.04 11.99 -12.97
N LYS A 435 11.64 13.05 -13.67
CA LYS A 435 11.03 12.98 -15.00
C LYS A 435 11.51 14.11 -15.90
N LEU A 436 11.38 13.94 -17.21
CA LEU A 436 11.78 14.86 -18.25
C LEU A 436 10.51 15.40 -18.96
N PRO A 437 9.92 16.50 -18.44
CA PRO A 437 8.68 17.04 -18.99
C PRO A 437 8.92 17.85 -20.27
N ILE A 438 8.28 17.44 -21.38
CA ILE A 438 8.18 18.23 -22.61
C ILE A 438 6.84 18.94 -22.61
N TYR A 439 6.82 20.17 -22.10
CA TYR A 439 5.65 21.04 -21.99
C TYR A 439 4.98 21.33 -23.34
N GLN A 440 3.67 21.59 -23.31
CA GLN A 440 2.99 22.22 -24.45
C GLN A 440 3.47 23.67 -24.64
N ASN A 441 3.47 24.12 -25.90
CA ASN A 441 3.60 25.53 -26.25
C ASN A 441 2.19 26.10 -26.46
N TYR A 442 1.86 27.13 -25.70
CA TYR A 442 0.64 27.92 -25.84
C TYR A 442 1.04 29.30 -26.41
N ASN A 443 1.49 29.28 -27.67
CA ASN A 443 1.83 30.46 -28.46
C ASN A 443 0.85 30.57 -29.63
#